data_AF-A0A0E3K114-F1
#
_entry.id   AF-A0A0E3K114-F1
#
_cell.length_a   1.000
_cell.length_b   1.000
_cell.length_c   1.000
_cell.angle_alpha   90.00
_cell.angle_beta   90.00
_cell.angle_gamma   90.00
#
_symmetry.space_group_name_H-M   'P 1'
#
loop_
_entity.id
_entity.type
_entity.pdbx_description
1 polymer ?
#
loop_
_entity_poly.entity_id
_entity_poly.type
_entity_poly.pdbx_seq_one_letter_code
_entity_poly.pdbx_strand_id
1 'polypeptide(L)'
;MNDKNYYNLFPIGKVTKQNDKNVISIYKNYSSGLKFLSLFSHAIIFYSKIRKPDVPFSHKIIKITNVDEKSGIILFYSNPCFSEGDFIYDIKPYFPCEDRVKDCSAPKEFTNLENEKAQHNITSEELSILSNKIQSIGSIKKLQGEFIIQLFDDNSLFEKFESYSHIKIFWWFNNFDKDKYRRITQCQPPYENAPKAGVFASRSPVRPNPIALTTAKIIDFNKSLRQIKVSTLDCFDNTPVIDISPYIPSNDRILDCRVPEWLSHWPEWLDDSTLDFSQSKVELKTPPIFNYIYKYSKSNNKTADFFKEDKNNIIKQSNKIIIKGARQNNLKNVDVIIPYNKITVITGVSGSGKSSLAFDTIFAESQRRFMDSLSTSQRSLYEQMEKPDFDKISGLPPAISISQKNIVRNPRSTVGTITDIYDCLRTLFSIIGVRHCPNCGNAILPLNTDEIIQTLLKLVPGTLIKIEPFKANAPCYKYLLPKKNTSNDLLSDYIKETLKIGKGAIYVTINNKDKILFQTTQMCYHCDHILFELTPSTFSFNNAESMCPVCNGLGITQFNYM
;
A
#
# COMPACT_ATOMS: atom_id res chain seq x y z
N MET A 1 19.80 -11.63 -32.29
CA MET A 1 19.87 -11.51 -30.82
C MET A 1 19.30 -10.16 -30.44
N ASN A 2 18.20 -10.12 -29.68
CA ASN A 2 17.49 -8.88 -29.39
C ASN A 2 18.30 -7.97 -28.45
N ASP A 3 18.52 -6.72 -28.83
CA ASP A 3 19.11 -5.64 -28.01
C ASP A 3 18.35 -5.32 -26.69
N LYS A 4 17.30 -6.10 -26.34
CA LYS A 4 16.43 -5.84 -25.17
C LYS A 4 17.01 -6.26 -23.82
N ASN A 5 18.17 -6.91 -23.78
CA ASN A 5 18.75 -7.44 -22.55
C ASN A 5 20.02 -6.70 -22.09
N TYR A 6 20.47 -5.65 -22.80
CA TYR A 6 21.65 -4.88 -22.44
C TYR A 6 21.30 -3.47 -21.97
N TYR A 7 21.91 -3.02 -20.87
CA TYR A 7 21.71 -1.71 -20.28
C TYR A 7 23.00 -0.92 -20.22
N ASN A 8 22.99 0.33 -20.68
CA ASN A 8 24.18 1.19 -20.63
C ASN A 8 24.48 1.65 -19.19
N LEU A 9 25.73 1.50 -18.77
CA LEU A 9 26.31 2.02 -17.55
C LEU A 9 27.11 3.30 -17.83
N PHE A 10 27.09 4.23 -16.90
CA PHE A 10 27.83 5.48 -16.99
C PHE A 10 28.72 5.64 -15.75
N PRO A 11 30.06 5.70 -15.88
CA PRO A 11 30.90 5.96 -14.72
C PRO A 11 30.56 7.34 -14.13
N ILE A 12 30.31 7.36 -12.82
CA ILE A 12 30.04 8.58 -12.05
C ILE A 12 31.30 9.14 -11.38
N GLY A 13 32.36 8.34 -11.30
CA GLY A 13 33.63 8.72 -10.69
C GLY A 13 34.69 7.62 -10.83
N LYS A 14 35.81 7.83 -10.14
CA LYS A 14 36.93 6.88 -10.08
C LYS A 14 37.63 6.92 -8.72
N VAL A 15 38.37 5.88 -8.41
CA VAL A 15 39.27 5.84 -7.25
C VAL A 15 40.56 6.56 -7.61
N THR A 16 40.97 7.51 -6.77
CA THR A 16 42.21 8.31 -6.91
C THR A 16 43.02 8.26 -5.63
N LYS A 17 44.29 8.62 -5.67
CA LYS A 17 45.09 8.81 -4.45
C LYS A 17 45.13 10.27 -4.00
N GLN A 18 45.03 10.47 -2.69
CA GLN A 18 45.26 11.74 -2.02
C GLN A 18 46.03 11.49 -0.72
N ASN A 19 47.21 12.09 -0.56
CA ASN A 19 48.11 11.88 0.58
C ASN A 19 48.35 10.37 0.88
N ASP A 20 48.67 9.59 -0.16
CA ASP A 20 48.88 8.13 -0.12
C ASP A 20 47.69 7.28 0.35
N LYS A 21 46.49 7.86 0.44
CA LYS A 21 45.24 7.13 0.72
C LYS A 21 44.36 7.10 -0.53
N ASN A 22 43.73 5.95 -0.77
CA ASN A 22 42.72 5.84 -1.81
C ASN A 22 41.45 6.60 -1.39
N VAL A 23 40.94 7.45 -2.27
CA VAL A 23 39.71 8.23 -2.12
C VAL A 23 38.82 8.02 -3.34
N ILE A 24 37.51 8.15 -3.19
CA ILE A 24 36.59 8.11 -4.33
C ILE A 24 36.38 9.55 -4.81
N SER A 25 36.73 9.82 -6.07
CA SER A 25 36.54 11.10 -6.74
C SER A 25 35.36 11.00 -7.72
N ILE A 26 34.30 11.73 -7.43
CA ILE A 26 33.08 11.82 -8.23
C ILE A 26 33.22 12.94 -9.25
N TYR A 27 32.80 12.69 -10.50
CA TYR A 27 32.85 13.69 -11.55
C TYR A 27 31.93 14.88 -11.20
N LYS A 28 32.36 16.08 -11.61
CA LYS A 28 31.70 17.35 -11.26
C LYS A 28 30.20 17.38 -11.58
N ASN A 29 29.77 16.71 -12.65
CA ASN A 29 28.35 16.65 -13.04
C ASN A 29 27.49 15.87 -12.03
N TYR A 30 28.10 15.02 -11.19
CA TYR A 30 27.41 14.16 -10.23
C TYR A 30 27.67 14.54 -8.76
N SER A 31 28.55 15.51 -8.47
CA SER A 31 28.94 15.87 -7.10
C SER A 31 27.77 16.30 -6.23
N SER A 32 26.80 17.02 -6.81
CA SER A 32 25.55 17.41 -6.13
C SER A 32 24.69 16.23 -5.66
N GLY A 33 24.96 15.02 -6.16
CA GLY A 33 24.33 13.78 -5.72
C GLY A 33 24.89 13.18 -4.44
N LEU A 34 26.00 13.72 -3.93
CA LEU A 34 26.56 13.37 -2.62
C LEU A 34 25.88 14.09 -1.46
N LYS A 35 24.96 15.02 -1.74
CA LYS A 35 24.30 15.83 -0.72
C LYS A 35 23.68 14.97 0.39
N PHE A 36 24.14 15.17 1.63
CA PHE A 36 23.79 14.42 2.85
C PHE A 36 24.34 12.99 2.96
N LEU A 37 25.19 12.54 2.04
CA LEU A 37 25.82 11.21 2.14
C LEU A 37 26.72 11.09 3.39
N SER A 38 27.36 12.18 3.82
CA SER A 38 28.20 12.24 5.03
C SER A 38 27.47 11.87 6.33
N LEU A 39 26.13 11.97 6.35
CA LEU A 39 25.34 11.62 7.52
C LEU A 39 25.25 10.10 7.72
N PHE A 40 25.38 9.32 6.66
CA PHE A 40 25.49 7.86 6.73
C PHE A 40 26.90 7.44 7.12
N SER A 41 27.05 6.47 8.01
CA SER A 41 28.39 5.94 8.34
C SER A 41 28.92 4.96 7.30
N HIS A 42 28.05 4.32 6.51
CA HIS A 42 28.44 3.34 5.52
C HIS A 42 27.69 3.53 4.20
N ALA A 43 28.34 3.15 3.10
CA ALA A 43 27.75 3.11 1.77
C ALA A 43 28.18 1.87 1.01
N ILE A 44 27.31 1.42 0.12
CA ILE A 44 27.52 0.35 -0.85
C ILE A 44 28.00 1.00 -2.14
N ILE A 45 29.24 0.70 -2.50
CA ILE A 45 29.92 1.21 -3.68
C ILE A 45 29.83 0.18 -4.78
N PHE A 46 29.39 0.64 -5.93
CA PHE A 46 29.30 -0.14 -7.14
C PHE A 46 30.40 0.26 -8.11
N TYR A 47 31.26 -0.67 -8.48
CA TYR A 47 32.54 -0.37 -9.14
C TYR A 47 32.99 -1.47 -10.10
N SER A 48 33.94 -1.15 -10.98
CA SER A 48 34.71 -2.15 -11.73
C SER A 48 36.21 -1.94 -11.54
N LYS A 49 36.96 -3.04 -11.56
CA LYS A 49 38.42 -3.01 -11.42
C LYS A 49 39.07 -2.64 -12.75
N ILE A 50 40.00 -1.69 -12.73
CA ILE A 50 40.70 -1.25 -13.96
C ILE A 50 41.46 -2.41 -14.64
N ARG A 51 41.88 -3.41 -13.86
CA ARG A 51 42.61 -4.61 -14.34
C ARG A 51 41.70 -5.75 -14.80
N LYS A 52 40.39 -5.63 -14.64
CA LYS A 52 39.38 -6.62 -15.09
C LYS A 52 38.21 -5.89 -15.77
N PRO A 53 38.44 -5.16 -16.88
CA PRO A 53 37.41 -4.37 -17.56
C PRO A 53 36.27 -5.24 -18.12
N ASP A 54 36.52 -6.54 -18.34
CA ASP A 54 35.54 -7.49 -18.87
C ASP A 54 34.52 -7.97 -17.83
N VAL A 55 34.72 -7.65 -16.54
CA VAL A 55 33.74 -7.88 -15.48
C VAL A 55 33.05 -6.54 -15.20
N PRO A 56 31.79 -6.36 -15.64
CA PRO A 56 31.19 -5.03 -15.71
C PRO A 56 30.96 -4.40 -14.33
N PHE A 57 30.90 -5.21 -13.26
CA PHE A 57 30.38 -4.71 -12.00
C PHE A 57 30.74 -5.57 -10.78
N SER A 58 31.01 -4.90 -9.66
CA SER A 58 31.21 -5.47 -8.33
C SER A 58 30.66 -4.49 -7.30
N HIS A 59 30.37 -4.98 -6.09
CA HIS A 59 29.90 -4.12 -5.01
C HIS A 59 30.67 -4.35 -3.71
N LYS A 60 30.83 -3.29 -2.91
CA LYS A 60 31.49 -3.36 -1.60
C LYS A 60 30.89 -2.34 -0.63
N ILE A 61 30.67 -2.75 0.61
CA ILE A 61 30.32 -1.84 1.70
C ILE A 61 31.61 -1.17 2.22
N ILE A 62 31.59 0.15 2.33
CA ILE A 62 32.68 0.96 2.89
C ILE A 62 32.20 1.73 4.11
N LYS A 63 33.12 2.03 5.04
CA LYS A 63 32.88 2.97 6.14
C LYS A 63 33.29 4.38 5.70
N ILE A 64 32.34 5.29 5.63
CA ILE A 64 32.54 6.69 5.28
C ILE A 64 33.22 7.40 6.45
N THR A 65 34.32 8.09 6.16
CA THR A 65 35.01 8.95 7.13
C THR A 65 34.62 10.41 6.94
N ASN A 66 34.56 10.86 5.68
CA ASN A 66 34.15 12.22 5.33
C ASN A 66 33.64 12.24 3.89
N VAL A 67 32.74 13.17 3.57
CA VAL A 67 32.31 13.47 2.20
C VAL A 67 32.39 14.98 1.99
N ASP A 68 33.24 15.40 1.06
CA ASP A 68 33.26 16.78 0.57
C ASP A 68 32.40 16.87 -0.69
N GLU A 69 31.16 17.34 -0.50
CA GLU A 69 30.17 17.49 -1.55
C GLU A 69 30.60 18.50 -2.64
N LYS A 70 31.39 19.52 -2.28
CA LYS A 70 31.81 20.57 -3.22
C LYS A 70 32.90 20.08 -4.16
N SER A 71 33.90 19.38 -3.61
CA SER A 71 35.00 18.81 -4.41
C SER A 71 34.65 17.44 -5.00
N GLY A 72 33.58 16.79 -4.54
CA GLY A 72 33.15 15.48 -5.02
C GLY A 72 34.01 14.34 -4.47
N ILE A 73 34.59 14.50 -3.28
CA ILE A 73 35.54 13.54 -2.69
C ILE A 73 34.87 12.79 -1.54
N ILE A 74 35.00 11.47 -1.53
CA ILE A 74 34.60 10.61 -0.42
C ILE A 74 35.85 9.99 0.18
N LEU A 75 36.09 10.29 1.46
CA LEU A 75 37.10 9.65 2.29
C LEU A 75 36.47 8.46 3.01
N PHE A 76 37.16 7.34 3.02
CA PHE A 76 36.67 6.10 3.62
C PHE A 76 37.80 5.34 4.31
N TYR A 77 37.43 4.50 5.27
CA TYR A 77 38.39 3.63 5.94
C TYR A 77 38.78 2.48 4.99
N SER A 78 40.09 2.36 4.71
CA SER A 78 40.63 1.41 3.75
C SER A 78 40.92 0.06 4.39
N ASN A 79 40.18 -0.96 3.98
CA ASN A 79 40.73 -2.31 3.79
C ASN A 79 41.00 -2.49 2.28
N PRO A 80 41.96 -3.32 1.80
CA PRO A 80 42.51 -3.24 0.44
C PRO A 80 41.53 -3.73 -0.63
N CYS A 81 40.50 -2.94 -0.93
CA CYS A 81 39.41 -3.35 -1.83
C CYS A 81 39.44 -2.65 -3.19
N PHE A 82 40.03 -1.44 -3.23
CA PHE A 82 40.07 -0.60 -4.43
C PHE A 82 41.50 -0.33 -4.87
N SER A 83 41.71 -0.38 -6.18
CA SER A 83 42.94 0.08 -6.83
C SER A 83 42.75 1.49 -7.39
N GLU A 84 43.83 2.25 -7.44
CA GLU A 84 43.84 3.54 -8.12
C GLU A 84 43.41 3.36 -9.59
N GLY A 85 42.44 4.13 -10.03
CA GLY A 85 41.86 4.05 -11.37
C GLY A 85 40.59 3.20 -11.50
N ASP A 86 40.17 2.47 -10.46
CA ASP A 86 38.90 1.73 -10.48
C ASP A 86 37.71 2.68 -10.73
N PHE A 87 36.78 2.28 -11.62
CA PHE A 87 35.63 3.10 -11.99
C PHE A 87 34.48 2.89 -11.02
N ILE A 88 33.78 3.98 -10.68
CA ILE A 88 32.59 3.95 -9.81
C ILE A 88 31.36 4.20 -10.68
N TYR A 89 30.35 3.34 -10.55
CA TYR A 89 29.09 3.40 -11.31
C TYR A 89 27.91 3.87 -10.46
N ASP A 90 27.81 3.47 -9.20
CA ASP A 90 26.74 3.94 -8.33
C ASP A 90 27.17 3.92 -6.86
N ILE A 91 26.45 4.68 -6.05
CA ILE A 91 26.62 4.73 -4.61
C ILE A 91 25.24 4.64 -3.99
N LYS A 92 25.08 3.72 -3.04
CA LYS A 92 23.87 3.60 -2.23
C LYS A 92 24.25 3.72 -0.77
N PRO A 93 23.49 4.48 0.04
CA PRO A 93 23.72 4.45 1.47
C PRO A 93 23.31 3.07 2.02
N TYR A 94 23.99 2.64 3.08
CA TYR A 94 23.65 1.40 3.78
C TYR A 94 22.44 1.66 4.70
N PHE A 95 21.38 0.88 4.53
CA PHE A 95 20.14 0.97 5.33
C PHE A 95 20.00 -0.28 6.20
N PRO A 96 19.99 -0.17 7.53
CA PRO A 96 19.88 -1.33 8.40
C PRO A 96 18.62 -2.16 8.15
N CYS A 97 17.48 -1.51 7.91
CA CYS A 97 16.21 -2.16 7.58
C CYS A 97 16.16 -2.85 6.20
N GLU A 98 17.17 -2.67 5.34
CA GLU A 98 17.22 -3.31 4.01
C GLU A 98 18.42 -4.26 3.87
N ASP A 99 19.50 -3.95 4.57
CA ASP A 99 20.80 -4.60 4.40
C ASP A 99 21.20 -5.46 5.62
N ARG A 100 20.49 -5.40 6.76
CA ARG A 100 20.79 -6.16 7.99
C ARG A 100 19.80 -7.30 8.24
N VAL A 101 20.18 -8.53 7.90
CA VAL A 101 19.34 -9.71 8.15
C VAL A 101 19.56 -10.25 9.56
N LYS A 102 18.50 -10.58 10.30
CA LYS A 102 18.56 -11.09 11.69
C LYS A 102 18.92 -12.58 11.74
N ASP A 103 18.08 -13.42 11.14
CA ASP A 103 18.18 -14.88 11.20
C ASP A 103 18.64 -15.43 9.85
N CYS A 104 19.97 -15.46 9.64
CA CYS A 104 20.56 -15.93 8.40
C CYS A 104 21.50 -17.13 8.62
N SER A 105 21.33 -18.16 7.79
CA SER A 105 22.31 -19.23 7.58
C SER A 105 23.16 -18.95 6.34
N ALA A 106 24.46 -19.23 6.46
CA ALA A 106 25.44 -19.27 5.39
C ALA A 106 26.44 -20.42 5.70
N PRO A 107 27.10 -21.02 4.69
CA PRO A 107 28.08 -22.08 4.91
C PRO A 107 29.23 -21.65 5.83
N LYS A 108 29.63 -22.55 6.73
CA LYS A 108 30.66 -22.30 7.76
C LYS A 108 32.04 -21.91 7.20
N GLU A 109 32.33 -22.28 5.96
CA GLU A 109 33.58 -21.94 5.26
C GLU A 109 33.72 -20.42 5.01
N PHE A 110 32.60 -19.68 4.95
CA PHE A 110 32.60 -18.24 4.69
C PHE A 110 32.32 -17.39 5.95
N THR A 111 32.06 -18.01 7.10
CA THR A 111 31.80 -17.29 8.36
C THR A 111 33.07 -16.85 9.11
N ASN A 112 34.26 -17.39 8.77
CA ASN A 112 35.50 -17.18 9.52
C ASN A 112 36.72 -16.71 8.69
N LEU A 113 36.52 -16.04 7.55
CA LEU A 113 37.64 -15.47 6.77
C LEU A 113 37.67 -13.95 6.90
N GLU A 114 38.38 -13.45 7.91
CA GLU A 114 39.19 -12.25 7.69
C GLU A 114 40.24 -12.61 6.61
N ASN A 115 40.36 -11.76 5.59
CA ASN A 115 41.33 -11.77 4.49
C ASN A 115 40.89 -12.36 3.12
N GLU A 116 40.52 -11.43 2.24
CA GLU A 116 40.98 -11.26 0.85
C GLU A 116 40.78 -12.31 -0.26
N LYS A 117 40.19 -13.50 -0.05
CA LYS A 117 40.11 -14.49 -1.17
C LYS A 117 38.73 -14.99 -1.63
N ALA A 118 37.63 -14.50 -1.06
CA ALA A 118 36.29 -15.00 -1.36
C ALA A 118 35.35 -14.00 -2.06
N GLN A 119 35.88 -13.10 -2.91
CA GLN A 119 35.06 -12.30 -3.83
C GLN A 119 35.32 -12.72 -5.28
N HIS A 120 34.44 -13.59 -5.78
CA HIS A 120 34.17 -13.87 -7.19
C HIS A 120 35.39 -14.09 -8.10
N ASN A 121 35.89 -15.33 -8.11
CA ASN A 121 36.15 -16.01 -9.38
C ASN A 121 34.85 -16.76 -9.75
N ILE A 122 33.88 -16.03 -10.29
CA ILE A 122 32.94 -16.66 -11.22
C ILE A 122 33.62 -16.51 -12.57
N THR A 123 34.02 -17.64 -13.14
CA THR A 123 34.39 -17.81 -14.53
C THR A 123 33.18 -17.45 -15.39
N SER A 124 33.05 -16.17 -15.72
CA SER A 124 32.33 -15.73 -16.91
C SER A 124 33.29 -15.86 -18.09
N GLU A 125 33.60 -17.09 -18.47
CA GLU A 125 34.02 -17.33 -19.85
C GLU A 125 32.76 -17.16 -20.71
N GLU A 126 32.86 -16.27 -21.70
CA GLU A 126 31.88 -15.99 -22.77
C GLU A 126 30.74 -15.00 -22.52
N LEU A 127 31.01 -13.87 -21.85
CA LEU A 127 30.18 -12.66 -22.05
C LEU A 127 31.03 -11.54 -22.67
N SER A 128 30.71 -11.29 -23.94
CA SER A 128 31.30 -10.36 -24.89
C SER A 128 31.92 -9.07 -24.29
N ILE A 129 33.21 -8.92 -24.57
CA ILE A 129 34.00 -7.69 -24.59
C ILE A 129 33.28 -6.62 -25.44
N LEU A 130 33.12 -5.42 -24.86
CA LEU A 130 32.89 -4.08 -25.46
C LEU A 130 31.71 -3.33 -24.82
N SER A 131 32.02 -2.12 -24.36
CA SER A 131 31.14 -1.04 -23.90
C SER A 131 30.64 -1.15 -22.46
N ASN A 132 30.44 0.00 -21.82
CA ASN A 132 29.79 0.15 -20.52
C ASN A 132 28.34 -0.34 -20.62
N LYS A 133 28.14 -1.65 -20.75
CA LYS A 133 26.85 -2.30 -20.90
C LYS A 133 26.79 -3.48 -19.95
N ILE A 134 25.62 -3.72 -19.38
CA ILE A 134 25.37 -4.84 -18.49
C ILE A 134 24.19 -5.64 -19.00
N GLN A 135 24.35 -6.97 -19.05
CA GLN A 135 23.32 -7.87 -19.52
C GLN A 135 22.44 -8.34 -18.36
N SER A 136 21.13 -8.42 -18.55
CA SER A 136 20.25 -9.09 -17.59
C SER A 136 20.45 -10.59 -17.61
N ILE A 137 20.58 -11.20 -16.44
CA ILE A 137 20.66 -12.67 -16.23
C ILE A 137 19.27 -13.32 -16.06
N GLY A 138 18.23 -12.51 -15.92
CA GLY A 138 16.86 -12.99 -15.72
C GLY A 138 15.84 -11.87 -15.55
N SER A 139 14.66 -12.24 -15.06
CA SER A 139 13.58 -11.29 -14.73
C SER A 139 12.80 -11.74 -13.50
N ILE A 140 12.27 -10.79 -12.74
CA ILE A 140 11.38 -11.05 -11.61
C ILE A 140 9.95 -11.17 -12.14
N LYS A 141 9.28 -12.27 -11.81
CA LYS A 141 7.88 -12.57 -12.12
C LYS A 141 7.05 -12.49 -10.85
N LYS A 142 5.94 -11.77 -10.90
CA LYS A 142 4.96 -11.67 -9.82
C LYS A 142 3.72 -12.49 -10.16
N LEU A 143 3.57 -13.65 -9.53
CA LEU A 143 2.46 -14.58 -9.77
C LEU A 143 1.68 -14.81 -8.49
N GLN A 144 0.39 -14.44 -8.46
CA GLN A 144 -0.51 -14.67 -7.32
C GLN A 144 0.01 -14.17 -5.95
N GLY A 145 0.82 -13.09 -5.95
CA GLY A 145 1.43 -12.53 -4.73
C GLY A 145 2.79 -13.11 -4.38
N GLU A 146 3.27 -14.10 -5.12
CA GLU A 146 4.61 -14.68 -4.98
C GLU A 146 5.61 -13.99 -5.91
N PHE A 147 6.88 -13.96 -5.49
CA PHE A 147 7.99 -13.39 -6.23
C PHE A 147 8.93 -14.49 -6.68
N ILE A 148 9.08 -14.62 -8.01
CA ILE A 148 9.90 -15.66 -8.63
C ILE A 148 10.93 -14.99 -9.53
N ILE A 149 12.21 -15.24 -9.27
CA ILE A 149 13.29 -14.84 -10.15
C ILE A 149 13.46 -15.93 -11.21
N GLN A 150 13.14 -15.59 -12.45
CA GLN A 150 13.33 -16.45 -13.62
C GLN A 150 14.68 -16.15 -14.26
N LEU A 151 15.62 -17.10 -14.21
CA LEU A 151 16.94 -16.97 -14.83
C LEU A 151 16.93 -17.46 -16.29
N PHE A 152 17.83 -16.89 -17.11
CA PHE A 152 17.98 -17.26 -18.52
C PHE A 152 18.84 -18.52 -18.72
N ASP A 153 19.98 -18.63 -18.00
CA ASP A 153 20.96 -19.72 -18.15
C ASP A 153 21.12 -20.58 -16.88
N ASP A 154 21.61 -21.82 -17.05
CA ASP A 154 21.38 -22.93 -16.11
C ASP A 154 22.45 -23.18 -15.02
N ASN A 155 23.76 -23.05 -15.24
CA ASN A 155 24.62 -24.13 -14.69
C ASN A 155 25.73 -23.83 -13.67
N SER A 156 25.66 -22.78 -12.82
CA SER A 156 26.58 -22.74 -11.65
C SER A 156 26.16 -21.92 -10.43
N LEU A 157 25.07 -21.15 -10.52
CA LEU A 157 24.60 -20.30 -9.43
C LEU A 157 23.73 -21.06 -8.42
N PHE A 158 22.94 -22.04 -8.87
CA PHE A 158 21.99 -22.76 -8.00
C PHE A 158 22.69 -23.57 -6.89
N GLU A 159 23.74 -24.31 -7.22
CA GLU A 159 24.51 -25.11 -6.25
C GLU A 159 25.21 -24.25 -5.20
N LYS A 160 25.50 -22.99 -5.54
CA LYS A 160 26.13 -22.04 -4.63
C LYS A 160 25.13 -21.42 -3.66
N PHE A 161 23.86 -21.28 -4.02
CA PHE A 161 22.87 -20.56 -3.20
C PHE A 161 21.99 -21.47 -2.33
N GLU A 162 21.93 -22.77 -2.61
CA GLU A 162 21.10 -23.74 -1.85
C GLU A 162 21.44 -23.75 -0.35
N SER A 163 22.69 -23.46 0.00
CA SER A 163 23.19 -23.44 1.37
C SER A 163 23.08 -22.08 2.08
N TYR A 164 22.53 -21.06 1.40
CA TYR A 164 22.31 -19.72 1.95
C TYR A 164 20.81 -19.48 2.19
N SER A 165 20.48 -18.87 3.31
CA SER A 165 19.10 -18.44 3.60
C SER A 165 18.65 -17.22 2.80
N HIS A 166 19.59 -16.36 2.41
CA HIS A 166 19.32 -15.05 1.84
C HIS A 166 20.25 -14.73 0.68
N ILE A 167 19.73 -13.96 -0.27
CA ILE A 167 20.47 -13.45 -1.43
C ILE A 167 20.27 -11.95 -1.57
N LYS A 168 21.27 -11.27 -2.10
CA LYS A 168 21.17 -9.90 -2.62
C LYS A 168 20.84 -9.96 -4.09
N ILE A 169 19.79 -9.25 -4.48
CA ILE A 169 19.30 -9.21 -5.86
C ILE A 169 19.59 -7.81 -6.38
N PHE A 170 20.36 -7.74 -7.47
CA PHE A 170 20.62 -6.53 -8.21
C PHE A 170 19.75 -6.51 -9.45
N TRP A 171 18.92 -5.48 -9.57
CA TRP A 171 17.93 -5.40 -10.64
C TRP A 171 17.90 -4.02 -11.26
N TRP A 172 17.39 -3.94 -12.49
CA TRP A 172 17.37 -2.69 -13.25
C TRP A 172 15.98 -2.05 -13.19
N PHE A 173 15.90 -0.78 -12.80
CA PHE A 173 14.68 0.01 -12.92
C PHE A 173 14.44 0.43 -14.38
N ASN A 174 14.08 -0.54 -15.23
CA ASN A 174 13.80 -0.33 -16.66
C ASN A 174 12.79 0.80 -16.93
N ASN A 175 11.77 0.96 -16.09
CA ASN A 175 10.77 2.03 -16.23
C ASN A 175 11.34 3.45 -15.98
N PHE A 176 12.46 3.54 -15.26
CA PHE A 176 13.17 4.78 -14.94
C PHE A 176 14.44 4.98 -15.76
N ASP A 177 14.74 4.06 -16.68
CA ASP A 177 15.82 4.17 -17.65
C ASP A 177 15.44 5.14 -18.78
N LYS A 178 15.48 6.43 -18.49
CA LYS A 178 15.25 7.51 -19.46
C LYS A 178 16.33 8.57 -19.29
N ASP A 179 16.82 9.15 -20.38
CA ASP A 179 17.88 10.16 -20.34
C ASP A 179 17.59 11.32 -19.38
N LYS A 180 16.33 11.77 -19.33
CA LYS A 180 15.90 12.83 -18.41
C LYS A 180 16.06 12.47 -16.93
N TYR A 181 15.91 11.18 -16.58
CA TYR A 181 16.02 10.69 -15.20
C TYR A 181 17.47 10.39 -14.84
N ARG A 182 18.26 9.88 -15.79
CA ARG A 182 19.69 9.60 -15.58
C ARG A 182 20.53 10.85 -15.30
N ARG A 183 20.07 12.04 -15.73
CA ARG A 183 20.76 13.32 -15.45
C ARG A 183 20.46 13.91 -14.07
N ILE A 184 19.52 13.33 -13.31
CA ILE A 184 19.09 13.87 -12.03
C ILE A 184 20.06 13.41 -10.94
N THR A 185 20.57 14.38 -10.19
CA THR A 185 21.51 14.15 -9.08
C THR A 185 20.91 14.42 -7.72
N GLN A 186 19.75 15.10 -7.63
CA GLN A 186 19.06 15.35 -6.36
C GLN A 186 17.60 14.98 -6.47
N CYS A 187 17.06 14.39 -5.42
CA CYS A 187 15.66 14.03 -5.31
C CYS A 187 15.08 14.51 -3.98
N GLN A 188 13.76 14.57 -3.90
CA GLN A 188 13.06 14.66 -2.64
C GLN A 188 12.77 13.22 -2.20
N PRO A 189 13.49 12.68 -1.19
CA PRO A 189 13.24 11.32 -0.74
C PRO A 189 11.81 11.20 -0.22
N PRO A 190 11.12 10.06 -0.44
CA PRO A 190 9.76 9.85 0.05
C PRO A 190 9.72 9.49 1.55
N TYR A 191 10.69 9.96 2.33
CA TYR A 191 10.77 9.71 3.77
C TYR A 191 10.20 10.90 4.52
N GLU A 192 9.53 10.63 5.65
CA GLU A 192 8.92 11.68 6.46
C GLU A 192 9.97 12.70 6.91
N ASN A 193 9.69 13.99 6.71
CA ASN A 193 10.58 15.10 7.06
C ASN A 193 11.98 15.08 6.40
N ALA A 194 12.24 14.21 5.43
CA ALA A 194 13.54 14.18 4.78
C ALA A 194 13.77 15.45 3.95
N PRO A 195 14.92 16.11 4.08
CA PRO A 195 15.27 17.24 3.24
C PRO A 195 15.58 16.78 1.81
N LYS A 196 15.54 17.71 0.85
CA LYS A 196 16.01 17.44 -0.52
C LYS A 196 17.47 16.96 -0.49
N ALA A 197 17.70 15.72 -0.87
CA ALA A 197 18.96 15.02 -0.74
C ALA A 197 19.55 14.67 -2.11
N GLY A 198 20.83 14.30 -2.11
CA GLY A 198 21.49 13.74 -3.28
C GLY A 198 20.98 12.32 -3.56
N VAL A 199 20.94 11.91 -4.84
CA VAL A 199 20.46 10.58 -5.22
C VAL A 199 21.33 9.46 -4.64
N PHE A 200 22.62 9.72 -4.37
CA PHE A 200 23.52 8.76 -3.73
C PHE A 200 23.35 8.66 -2.21
N ALA A 201 22.58 9.56 -1.61
CA ALA A 201 22.15 9.53 -0.21
C ALA A 201 20.70 9.01 -0.05
N SER A 202 20.17 8.32 -1.06
CA SER A 202 18.83 7.72 -1.06
C SER A 202 18.80 6.41 -1.87
N ARG A 203 17.68 5.67 -1.81
CA ARG A 203 17.37 4.55 -2.73
C ARG A 203 16.50 4.96 -3.93
N SER A 204 16.45 6.25 -4.29
CA SER A 204 15.66 6.74 -5.45
C SER A 204 15.93 5.93 -6.73
N PRO A 205 14.89 5.50 -7.48
CA PRO A 205 15.06 4.82 -8.77
C PRO A 205 15.54 5.77 -9.88
N VAL A 206 15.35 7.08 -9.68
CA VAL A 206 15.81 8.15 -10.56
C VAL A 206 17.25 8.50 -10.18
N ARG A 207 18.22 7.99 -10.95
CA ARG A 207 19.66 8.15 -10.75
C ARG A 207 20.45 7.86 -12.05
N PRO A 208 21.75 8.21 -12.15
CA PRO A 208 22.54 8.02 -13.38
C PRO A 208 22.57 6.58 -13.91
N ASN A 209 22.73 5.62 -13.01
CA ASN A 209 22.60 4.20 -13.31
C ASN A 209 21.46 3.64 -12.46
N PRO A 210 20.29 3.32 -13.05
CA PRO A 210 19.08 2.90 -12.35
C PRO A 210 19.17 1.45 -11.83
N ILE A 211 20.27 1.16 -11.14
CA ILE A 211 20.54 -0.10 -10.46
C ILE A 211 19.77 -0.07 -9.14
N ALA A 212 19.11 -1.15 -8.79
CA ALA A 212 18.48 -1.38 -7.52
C ALA A 212 19.20 -2.50 -6.78
N LEU A 213 19.05 -2.52 -5.46
CA LEU A 213 19.59 -3.56 -4.59
C LEU A 213 18.54 -3.88 -3.54
N THR A 214 18.21 -5.15 -3.40
CA THR A 214 17.36 -5.63 -2.31
C THR A 214 17.92 -6.93 -1.76
N THR A 215 17.79 -7.13 -0.46
CA THR A 215 18.09 -8.42 0.18
C THR A 215 16.77 -9.18 0.33
N ALA A 216 16.77 -10.48 0.04
CA ALA A 216 15.58 -11.30 0.14
C ALA A 216 15.89 -12.70 0.67
N LYS A 217 14.93 -13.27 1.40
CA LYS A 217 14.98 -14.64 1.87
C LYS A 217 14.65 -15.58 0.72
N ILE A 218 15.39 -16.68 0.62
CA ILE A 218 15.08 -17.75 -0.33
C ILE A 218 14.00 -18.63 0.29
N ILE A 219 12.90 -18.81 -0.44
CA ILE A 219 11.77 -19.67 -0.04
C ILE A 219 11.91 -21.05 -0.67
N ASP A 220 12.18 -21.11 -1.97
CA ASP A 220 12.27 -22.36 -2.72
C ASP A 220 13.16 -22.21 -3.96
N PHE A 221 13.76 -23.32 -4.39
CA PHE A 221 14.59 -23.41 -5.58
C PHE A 221 14.04 -24.47 -6.52
N ASN A 222 13.68 -24.07 -7.74
CA ASN A 222 13.34 -25.02 -8.78
C ASN A 222 14.40 -25.01 -9.89
N LYS A 223 15.38 -25.91 -9.76
CA LYS A 223 16.48 -26.08 -10.73
C LYS A 223 15.96 -26.42 -12.13
N SER A 224 14.93 -27.27 -12.23
CA SER A 224 14.36 -27.68 -13.53
C SER A 224 13.71 -26.53 -14.31
N LEU A 225 13.15 -25.55 -13.60
CA LEU A 225 12.48 -24.39 -14.18
C LEU A 225 13.33 -23.11 -14.18
N ARG A 226 14.57 -23.17 -13.67
CA ARG A 226 15.46 -22.00 -13.48
C ARG A 226 14.82 -20.89 -12.63
N GLN A 227 14.10 -21.29 -11.59
CA GLN A 227 13.33 -20.38 -10.76
C GLN A 227 13.84 -20.35 -9.32
N ILE A 228 13.99 -19.15 -8.79
CA ILE A 228 14.26 -18.91 -7.38
C ILE A 228 13.05 -18.18 -6.80
N LYS A 229 12.32 -18.83 -5.90
CA LYS A 229 11.22 -18.20 -5.18
C LYS A 229 11.79 -17.49 -3.95
N VAL A 230 11.43 -16.23 -3.78
CA VAL A 230 11.97 -15.37 -2.72
C VAL A 230 10.87 -14.69 -1.93
N SER A 231 11.23 -14.13 -0.77
CA SER A 231 10.37 -13.25 0.01
C SER A 231 9.93 -12.01 -0.78
N THR A 232 9.03 -11.24 -0.19
CA THR A 232 8.44 -10.05 -0.82
C THR A 232 9.50 -9.07 -1.32
N LEU A 233 9.33 -8.58 -2.56
CA LEU A 233 10.21 -7.61 -3.20
C LEU A 233 9.44 -6.34 -3.61
N ASP A 234 10.07 -5.19 -3.45
CA ASP A 234 9.53 -3.90 -3.90
C ASP A 234 9.88 -3.61 -5.37
N CYS A 235 9.38 -4.45 -6.28
CA CYS A 235 9.63 -4.32 -7.72
C CYS A 235 8.37 -4.54 -8.57
N PHE A 236 8.43 -4.10 -9.83
CA PHE A 236 7.37 -4.34 -10.81
C PHE A 236 7.47 -5.76 -11.41
N ASP A 237 6.37 -6.27 -11.95
CA ASP A 237 6.42 -7.51 -12.72
C ASP A 237 7.30 -7.36 -13.98
N ASN A 238 8.01 -8.41 -14.35
CA ASN A 238 9.00 -8.46 -15.43
C ASN A 238 10.21 -7.52 -15.22
N THR A 239 10.51 -7.17 -13.97
CA THR A 239 11.71 -6.37 -13.65
C THR A 239 12.98 -7.15 -14.03
N PRO A 240 13.90 -6.57 -14.83
CA PRO A 240 15.14 -7.24 -15.21
C PRO A 240 16.09 -7.45 -14.02
N VAL A 241 16.59 -8.67 -13.86
CA VAL A 241 17.64 -9.00 -12.88
C VAL A 241 18.98 -8.93 -13.59
N ILE A 242 19.91 -8.19 -13.00
CA ILE A 242 21.26 -7.97 -13.51
C ILE A 242 22.25 -8.92 -12.85
N ASP A 243 22.15 -9.10 -11.54
CA ASP A 243 23.08 -9.94 -10.79
C ASP A 243 22.42 -10.46 -9.51
N ILE A 244 22.95 -11.56 -8.96
CA ILE A 244 22.55 -12.14 -7.69
C ILE A 244 23.81 -12.54 -6.93
N SER A 245 23.94 -12.08 -5.68
CA SER A 245 25.04 -12.48 -4.81
C SER A 245 24.52 -13.10 -3.51
N PRO A 246 25.28 -13.99 -2.85
CA PRO A 246 24.86 -14.53 -1.57
C PRO A 246 24.91 -13.42 -0.51
N TYR A 247 24.00 -13.47 0.47
CA TYR A 247 24.11 -12.63 1.67
C TYR A 247 25.08 -13.30 2.65
N ILE A 248 26.21 -12.65 2.94
CA ILE A 248 27.24 -13.15 3.84
C ILE A 248 27.28 -12.27 5.09
N PRO A 249 26.85 -12.77 6.26
CA PRO A 249 26.68 -11.93 7.45
C PRO A 249 27.95 -11.22 7.91
N SER A 250 29.12 -11.88 7.81
CA SER A 250 30.41 -11.28 8.16
C SER A 250 30.81 -10.07 7.29
N ASN A 251 30.32 -10.01 6.06
CA ASN A 251 30.62 -8.93 5.12
C ASN A 251 29.50 -7.89 5.00
N ASP A 252 28.26 -8.34 5.14
CA ASP A 252 27.08 -7.56 4.81
C ASP A 252 26.37 -6.98 6.04
N ARG A 253 26.55 -7.57 7.23
CA ARG A 253 25.90 -7.12 8.46
C ARG A 253 26.78 -6.12 9.20
N ILE A 254 26.47 -4.83 9.04
CA ILE A 254 27.11 -3.77 9.82
C ILE A 254 26.34 -3.54 11.12
N LEU A 255 27.00 -3.72 12.27
CA LEU A 255 26.40 -3.51 13.59
C LEU A 255 26.42 -2.02 14.01
N ASP A 256 27.54 -1.34 13.78
CA ASP A 256 27.73 0.08 14.13
C ASP A 256 27.46 1.00 12.92
N CYS A 257 26.19 1.01 12.49
CA CYS A 257 25.71 1.82 11.37
C CYS A 257 24.95 3.06 11.86
N ARG A 258 25.31 4.23 11.35
CA ARG A 258 24.64 5.50 11.59
C ARG A 258 23.88 5.88 10.32
N VAL A 259 22.62 6.26 10.47
CA VAL A 259 21.78 6.86 9.44
C VAL A 259 21.47 8.31 9.83
N PRO A 260 21.02 9.17 8.89
CA PRO A 260 20.52 10.51 9.21
C PRO A 260 19.43 10.48 10.28
N GLU A 261 19.32 11.56 11.07
CA GLU A 261 18.37 11.66 12.19
C GLU A 261 16.91 11.44 11.76
N TRP A 262 16.50 11.94 10.59
CA TRP A 262 15.15 11.73 10.04
C TRP A 262 14.87 10.27 9.64
N LEU A 263 15.86 9.38 9.67
CA LEU A 263 15.73 7.94 9.46
C LEU A 263 16.00 7.14 10.75
N SER A 264 16.22 7.80 11.89
CA SER A 264 16.53 7.13 13.17
C SER A 264 15.41 6.22 13.68
N HIS A 265 14.16 6.47 13.26
CA HIS A 265 12.99 5.66 13.60
C HIS A 265 12.87 4.37 12.78
N TRP A 266 13.72 4.17 11.76
CA TRP A 266 13.65 2.99 10.92
C TRP A 266 14.08 1.74 11.70
N PRO A 267 13.45 0.58 11.44
CA PRO A 267 13.88 -0.68 12.04
C PRO A 267 15.34 -0.94 11.78
N GLU A 268 16.03 -1.52 12.75
CA GLU A 268 17.44 -1.80 12.54
C GLU A 268 17.66 -3.11 11.75
N TRP A 269 16.64 -3.94 11.58
CA TRP A 269 16.71 -5.24 10.88
C TRP A 269 15.79 -5.24 9.66
N LEU A 270 16.19 -5.98 8.62
CA LEU A 270 15.35 -6.35 7.49
C LEU A 270 14.10 -7.06 8.02
N ASP A 271 12.93 -6.57 7.62
CA ASP A 271 11.68 -7.28 7.79
C ASP A 271 11.55 -8.32 6.66
N ASP A 272 12.21 -9.46 6.86
CA ASP A 272 12.13 -10.64 6.01
C ASP A 272 11.08 -11.63 6.51
N SER A 273 10.25 -11.22 7.48
CA SER A 273 9.01 -11.93 7.67
C SER A 273 8.38 -11.95 6.30
N THR A 274 8.21 -13.15 5.73
CA THR A 274 7.14 -13.33 4.78
C THR A 274 5.97 -12.59 5.42
N LEU A 275 5.27 -11.72 4.68
CA LEU A 275 3.94 -11.29 5.07
C LEU A 275 3.11 -12.57 5.19
N ASP A 276 3.38 -13.28 6.27
CA ASP A 276 2.75 -14.44 6.78
C ASP A 276 1.58 -13.74 7.43
N PHE A 277 0.58 -13.46 6.59
CA PHE A 277 -0.80 -13.25 7.01
C PHE A 277 -1.31 -14.46 7.84
N SER A 278 -0.44 -15.30 8.43
CA SER A 278 -0.68 -16.59 9.03
C SER A 278 -0.32 -16.66 10.53
N GLN A 279 0.38 -15.68 11.13
CA GLN A 279 0.54 -15.61 12.59
C GLN A 279 0.01 -14.28 13.13
N SER A 280 -1.29 -14.03 13.09
CA SER A 280 -2.30 -14.72 13.87
C SER A 280 -3.53 -14.94 13.01
N LYS A 281 -3.59 -16.07 12.28
CA LYS A 281 -4.87 -16.53 11.76
C LYS A 281 -5.71 -17.00 12.93
N VAL A 282 -6.35 -16.04 13.57
CA VAL A 282 -7.69 -16.22 14.08
C VAL A 282 -8.49 -16.78 12.90
N GLU A 283 -8.60 -18.11 12.81
CA GLU A 283 -9.41 -18.75 11.79
C GLU A 283 -10.83 -18.21 11.95
N LEU A 284 -11.26 -17.42 10.97
CA LEU A 284 -12.61 -16.88 10.93
C LEU A 284 -13.55 -18.05 10.72
N LYS A 285 -14.11 -18.54 11.81
CA LYS A 285 -15.08 -19.63 11.76
C LYS A 285 -16.39 -19.03 11.30
N THR A 286 -16.80 -19.39 10.08
CA THR A 286 -18.12 -19.04 9.55
C THR A 286 -19.20 -19.39 10.57
N PRO A 287 -20.14 -18.47 10.85
CA PRO A 287 -21.16 -18.69 11.85
C PRO A 287 -21.98 -19.94 11.46
N PRO A 288 -22.07 -20.94 12.35
CA PRO A 288 -22.81 -22.16 12.06
C PRO A 288 -24.27 -21.87 11.67
N ILE A 289 -24.86 -20.81 12.23
CA ILE A 289 -26.29 -20.52 12.15
C ILE A 289 -26.81 -20.36 10.71
N PHE A 290 -26.12 -19.62 9.83
CA PHE A 290 -26.61 -19.37 8.47
C PHE A 290 -26.57 -20.63 7.60
N ASN A 291 -25.51 -21.45 7.73
CA ASN A 291 -25.39 -22.72 7.02
C ASN A 291 -26.47 -23.72 7.49
N TYR A 292 -26.77 -23.76 8.79
CA TYR A 292 -27.82 -24.62 9.33
C TYR A 292 -29.23 -24.13 8.97
N ILE A 293 -29.50 -22.81 8.99
CA ILE A 293 -30.78 -22.27 8.51
C ILE A 293 -30.97 -22.61 7.04
N TYR A 294 -29.96 -22.41 6.17
CA TYR A 294 -30.09 -22.75 4.76
C TYR A 294 -30.36 -24.25 4.55
N LYS A 295 -29.65 -25.12 5.29
CA LYS A 295 -29.82 -26.58 5.26
C LYS A 295 -31.23 -27.05 5.67
N TYR A 296 -31.88 -26.34 6.61
CA TYR A 296 -33.15 -26.75 7.21
C TYR A 296 -34.32 -25.78 6.94
N SER A 297 -34.18 -24.81 6.04
CA SER A 297 -35.24 -23.88 5.66
C SER A 297 -35.90 -24.27 4.34
N LYS A 298 -37.15 -23.85 4.13
CA LYS A 298 -37.79 -23.93 2.81
C LYS A 298 -37.11 -22.93 1.87
N SER A 299 -36.44 -23.43 0.82
CA SER A 299 -35.90 -22.57 -0.24
C SER A 299 -37.05 -21.87 -0.97
N ASN A 300 -37.10 -20.54 -0.90
CA ASN A 300 -37.52 -19.64 -1.98
C ASN A 300 -37.56 -18.21 -1.42
N ASN A 301 -36.48 -17.46 -1.58
CA ASN A 301 -36.57 -16.01 -1.60
C ASN A 301 -35.79 -15.50 -2.81
N LYS A 302 -36.54 -15.02 -3.82
CA LYS A 302 -36.00 -14.23 -4.92
C LYS A 302 -35.40 -12.96 -4.32
N THR A 303 -34.12 -12.72 -4.58
CA THR A 303 -33.48 -11.43 -4.32
C THR A 303 -34.20 -10.36 -5.15
N ALA A 304 -34.67 -9.30 -4.47
CA ALA A 304 -35.27 -8.16 -5.14
C ALA A 304 -34.19 -7.42 -5.96
N ASP A 305 -34.53 -7.11 -7.21
CA ASP A 305 -33.65 -6.39 -8.13
C ASP A 305 -33.71 -4.89 -7.81
N PHE A 306 -32.72 -4.41 -7.05
CA PHE A 306 -32.67 -3.06 -6.49
C PHE A 306 -32.39 -1.97 -7.54
N PHE A 307 -32.11 -2.37 -8.80
CA PHE A 307 -31.69 -1.48 -9.90
C PHE A 307 -32.74 -1.35 -11.01
N LYS A 308 -34.03 -1.21 -10.67
CA LYS A 308 -34.98 -0.69 -11.65
C LYS A 308 -34.84 0.83 -11.73
N GLU A 309 -34.12 1.29 -12.74
CA GLU A 309 -33.98 2.70 -13.09
C GLU A 309 -35.35 3.35 -13.35
N ASP A 310 -35.71 4.34 -12.53
CA ASP A 310 -36.76 5.29 -12.84
C ASP A 310 -36.26 6.26 -13.92
N LYS A 311 -36.50 5.89 -15.18
CA LYS A 311 -36.52 6.86 -16.28
C LYS A 311 -37.84 7.60 -16.18
N ASN A 312 -37.84 8.82 -15.65
CA ASN A 312 -38.64 9.95 -16.16
C ASN A 312 -38.52 11.18 -15.24
N ASN A 313 -37.92 12.26 -15.75
CA ASN A 313 -38.47 13.62 -15.73
C ASN A 313 -37.43 14.62 -16.26
N ILE A 314 -37.48 14.91 -17.56
CA ILE A 314 -36.76 16.05 -18.14
C ILE A 314 -37.77 17.19 -18.27
N ILE A 315 -37.63 18.19 -17.41
CA ILE A 315 -38.39 19.44 -17.47
C ILE A 315 -37.92 20.22 -18.71
N LYS A 316 -38.86 20.49 -19.61
CA LYS A 316 -38.68 21.32 -20.81
C LYS A 316 -38.69 22.81 -20.40
N GLN A 317 -37.53 23.46 -20.38
CA GLN A 317 -37.42 24.93 -20.43
C GLN A 317 -36.27 25.37 -21.33
N SER A 318 -36.51 26.46 -22.07
CA SER A 318 -35.68 27.12 -23.11
C SER A 318 -34.26 26.58 -23.33
N ASN A 319 -34.01 26.00 -24.51
CA ASN A 319 -32.84 25.19 -24.90
C ASN A 319 -31.44 25.86 -24.94
N LYS A 320 -31.20 27.00 -24.28
CA LYS A 320 -29.91 27.72 -24.38
C LYS A 320 -29.69 28.74 -23.26
N ILE A 321 -28.43 28.85 -22.83
CA ILE A 321 -27.91 29.95 -22.02
C ILE A 321 -27.60 31.11 -22.98
N ILE A 322 -28.09 32.31 -22.68
CA ILE A 322 -27.79 33.52 -23.46
C ILE A 322 -27.11 34.52 -22.55
N ILE A 323 -25.91 34.95 -22.94
CA ILE A 323 -25.07 35.93 -22.28
C ILE A 323 -24.95 37.14 -23.20
N LYS A 324 -25.27 38.31 -22.68
CA LYS A 324 -25.19 39.59 -23.39
C LYS A 324 -24.24 40.53 -22.67
N GLY A 325 -23.32 41.10 -23.44
CA GLY A 325 -22.39 42.13 -23.02
C GLY A 325 -21.46 41.74 -21.86
N ALA A 326 -20.89 40.54 -21.86
CA ALA A 326 -19.95 40.14 -20.82
C ALA A 326 -18.64 40.95 -20.91
N ARG A 327 -18.25 41.56 -19.78
CA ARG A 327 -17.11 42.49 -19.66
C ARG A 327 -16.14 42.18 -18.54
N GLN A 328 -16.36 41.08 -17.80
CA GLN A 328 -15.49 40.67 -16.71
C GLN A 328 -14.02 40.53 -17.15
N ASN A 329 -13.11 41.14 -16.39
CA ASN A 329 -11.67 41.16 -16.65
C ASN A 329 -11.31 41.76 -18.02
N ASN A 330 -10.92 40.92 -18.99
CA ASN A 330 -10.48 41.35 -20.31
C ASN A 330 -11.49 41.07 -21.43
N LEU A 331 -12.73 40.70 -21.07
CA LEU A 331 -13.81 40.49 -22.03
C LEU A 331 -14.26 41.81 -22.64
N LYS A 332 -14.36 41.87 -23.97
CA LYS A 332 -14.71 43.09 -24.72
C LYS A 332 -16.18 43.11 -25.12
N ASN A 333 -17.06 43.20 -24.11
CA ASN A 333 -18.53 43.28 -24.31
C ASN A 333 -19.08 42.12 -25.17
N VAL A 334 -18.79 40.89 -24.74
CA VAL A 334 -19.00 39.70 -25.57
C VAL A 334 -20.41 39.13 -25.39
N ASP A 335 -21.07 38.84 -26.51
CA ASP A 335 -22.34 38.12 -26.57
C ASP A 335 -22.11 36.64 -26.89
N VAL A 336 -22.67 35.73 -26.07
CA VAL A 336 -22.47 34.29 -26.22
C VAL A 336 -23.78 33.53 -26.03
N ILE A 337 -24.00 32.50 -26.86
CA ILE A 337 -25.11 31.56 -26.71
C ILE A 337 -24.53 30.16 -26.50
N ILE A 338 -24.88 29.52 -25.39
CA ILE A 338 -24.44 28.16 -25.05
C ILE A 338 -25.65 27.21 -25.13
N PRO A 339 -25.61 26.17 -25.98
CA PRO A 339 -26.71 25.21 -26.08
C PRO A 339 -26.77 24.30 -24.85
N TYR A 340 -27.98 24.01 -24.38
CA TYR A 340 -28.20 22.99 -23.35
C TYR A 340 -27.93 21.58 -23.88
N ASN A 341 -27.67 20.65 -22.95
CA ASN A 341 -27.48 19.21 -23.20
C ASN A 341 -26.39 18.92 -24.24
N LYS A 342 -25.41 19.82 -24.38
CA LYS A 342 -24.25 19.64 -25.25
C LYS A 342 -22.98 19.92 -24.47
N ILE A 343 -21.93 19.15 -24.78
CA ILE A 343 -20.58 19.45 -24.31
C ILE A 343 -20.11 20.68 -25.10
N THR A 344 -20.03 21.83 -24.42
CA THR A 344 -19.54 23.08 -25.00
C THR A 344 -18.09 23.28 -24.57
N VAL A 345 -17.20 23.44 -25.55
CA VAL A 345 -15.77 23.66 -25.31
C VAL A 345 -15.42 25.11 -25.63
N ILE A 346 -14.86 25.83 -24.66
CA ILE A 346 -14.32 27.18 -24.85
C ILE A 346 -12.82 27.05 -25.11
N THR A 347 -12.37 27.43 -26.31
CA THR A 347 -10.97 27.33 -26.74
C THR A 347 -10.39 28.69 -27.14
N GLY A 348 -9.06 28.80 -27.18
CA GLY A 348 -8.35 30.05 -27.49
C GLY A 348 -6.98 30.14 -26.79
N VAL A 349 -6.13 31.06 -27.26
CA VAL A 349 -4.76 31.29 -26.73
C VAL A 349 -4.76 31.65 -25.25
N SER A 350 -3.64 31.41 -24.54
CA SER A 350 -3.51 31.81 -23.13
C SER A 350 -3.81 33.31 -22.97
N GLY A 351 -4.56 33.67 -21.92
CA GLY A 351 -4.99 35.05 -21.70
C GLY A 351 -6.15 35.54 -22.58
N SER A 352 -6.73 34.74 -23.46
CA SER A 352 -7.84 35.18 -24.33
C SER A 352 -9.20 35.44 -23.65
N GLY A 353 -9.28 35.35 -22.31
CA GLY A 353 -10.52 35.56 -21.55
C GLY A 353 -11.40 34.31 -21.35
N LYS A 354 -10.90 33.09 -21.66
CA LYS A 354 -11.66 31.83 -21.48
C LYS A 354 -12.13 31.63 -20.05
N SER A 355 -11.20 31.74 -19.09
CA SER A 355 -11.50 31.58 -17.66
C SER A 355 -12.41 32.71 -17.16
N SER A 356 -12.24 33.93 -17.70
CA SER A 356 -13.08 35.07 -17.35
C SER A 356 -14.52 34.89 -17.79
N LEU A 357 -14.75 34.31 -18.96
CA LEU A 357 -16.10 33.95 -19.40
C LEU A 357 -16.66 32.76 -18.60
N ALA A 358 -15.89 31.67 -18.47
CA ALA A 358 -16.38 30.42 -17.87
C ALA A 358 -16.56 30.49 -16.34
N PHE A 359 -15.51 30.89 -15.63
CA PHE A 359 -15.48 30.88 -14.16
C PHE A 359 -15.94 32.22 -13.59
N ASP A 360 -15.32 33.32 -14.04
CA ASP A 360 -15.53 34.63 -13.42
C ASP A 360 -16.88 35.27 -13.81
N THR A 361 -17.51 34.83 -14.90
CA THR A 361 -18.82 35.35 -15.35
C THR A 361 -19.93 34.30 -15.19
N ILE A 362 -19.87 33.19 -15.92
CA ILE A 362 -20.97 32.21 -15.98
C ILE A 362 -21.12 31.47 -14.64
N PHE A 363 -20.05 30.88 -14.13
CA PHE A 363 -20.09 30.16 -12.86
C PHE A 363 -20.39 31.09 -11.69
N ALA A 364 -19.73 32.25 -11.61
CA ALA A 364 -19.95 33.24 -10.56
C ALA A 364 -21.42 33.71 -10.49
N GLU A 365 -22.02 34.08 -11.62
CA GLU A 365 -23.43 34.51 -11.65
C GLU A 365 -24.39 33.35 -11.35
N SER A 366 -24.07 32.13 -11.77
CA SER A 366 -24.88 30.95 -11.47
C SER A 366 -24.90 30.66 -9.96
N GLN A 367 -23.72 30.65 -9.34
CA GLN A 367 -23.58 30.44 -7.90
C GLN A 367 -24.27 31.57 -7.12
N ARG A 368 -24.11 32.82 -7.53
CA ARG A 368 -24.78 33.98 -6.92
C ARG A 368 -26.31 33.84 -6.94
N ARG A 369 -26.90 33.51 -8.09
CA ARG A 369 -28.36 33.28 -8.23
C ARG A 369 -28.85 32.13 -7.36
N PHE A 370 -28.08 31.05 -7.28
CA PHE A 370 -28.42 29.92 -6.42
C PHE A 370 -28.38 30.33 -4.94
N MET A 371 -27.36 31.06 -4.51
CA MET A 371 -27.25 31.59 -3.15
C MET A 371 -28.37 32.59 -2.81
N ASP A 372 -28.78 33.42 -3.78
CA ASP A 372 -29.91 34.34 -3.66
C ASP A 372 -31.27 33.62 -3.49
N SER A 373 -31.34 32.30 -3.77
CA SER A 373 -32.52 31.48 -3.51
C SER A 373 -32.54 30.83 -2.11
N LEU A 374 -31.39 30.79 -1.42
CA LEU A 374 -31.26 30.22 -0.07
C LEU A 374 -31.78 31.17 1.02
N SER A 375 -32.07 30.61 2.20
CA SER A 375 -32.47 31.39 3.38
C SER A 375 -31.37 32.34 3.88
N THR A 376 -31.74 33.40 4.59
CA THR A 376 -30.80 34.42 5.11
C THR A 376 -29.68 33.80 5.97
N SER A 377 -30.01 32.81 6.81
CA SER A 377 -29.05 32.10 7.68
C SER A 377 -28.07 31.22 6.90
N GLN A 378 -28.48 30.69 5.74
CA GLN A 378 -27.59 29.91 4.88
C GLN A 378 -26.66 30.82 4.06
N ARG A 379 -27.11 32.00 3.67
CA ARG A 379 -26.28 32.97 2.92
C ARG A 379 -25.07 33.46 3.72
N SER A 380 -25.17 33.58 5.04
CA SER A 380 -24.05 34.02 5.89
C SER A 380 -22.91 32.99 6.02
N LEU A 381 -23.15 31.72 5.67
CA LEU A 381 -22.14 30.65 5.75
C LEU A 381 -21.21 30.58 4.54
N TYR A 382 -21.53 31.28 3.46
CA TYR A 382 -20.78 31.22 2.21
C TYR A 382 -20.27 32.60 1.82
N GLU A 383 -19.06 32.64 1.26
CA GLU A 383 -18.51 33.87 0.67
C GLU A 383 -19.44 34.35 -0.46
N GLN A 384 -19.91 35.59 -0.34
CA GLN A 384 -20.65 36.24 -1.41
C GLN A 384 -19.69 36.53 -2.55
N MET A 385 -19.92 35.89 -3.70
CA MET A 385 -19.17 36.22 -4.90
C MET A 385 -19.54 37.62 -5.38
N GLU A 386 -18.54 38.38 -5.81
CA GLU A 386 -18.78 39.66 -6.45
C GLU A 386 -19.64 39.47 -7.70
N LYS A 387 -20.58 40.40 -7.92
CA LYS A 387 -21.44 40.38 -9.10
C LYS A 387 -20.58 40.66 -10.33
N PRO A 388 -20.52 39.75 -11.33
CA PRO A 388 -19.70 39.98 -12.51
C PRO A 388 -20.32 41.03 -13.44
N ASP A 389 -19.48 41.67 -14.27
CA ASP A 389 -19.93 42.71 -15.22
C ASP A 389 -20.47 42.09 -16.52
N PHE A 390 -21.78 42.25 -16.72
CA PHE A 390 -22.50 41.84 -17.92
C PHE A 390 -23.83 42.63 -18.06
N ASP A 391 -24.43 42.66 -19.25
CA ASP A 391 -25.74 43.31 -19.46
C ASP A 391 -26.89 42.40 -19.05
N LYS A 392 -26.92 41.17 -19.58
CA LYS A 392 -27.96 40.19 -19.25
C LYS A 392 -27.49 38.75 -19.43
N ILE A 393 -27.75 37.91 -18.43
CA ILE A 393 -27.63 36.45 -18.58
C ILE A 393 -28.99 35.80 -18.32
N SER A 394 -29.46 34.97 -19.25
CA SER A 394 -30.74 34.26 -19.17
C SER A 394 -30.59 32.78 -19.47
N GLY A 395 -31.45 31.96 -18.87
CA GLY A 395 -31.36 30.50 -18.98
C GLY A 395 -30.07 29.95 -18.37
N LEU A 396 -29.69 30.40 -17.17
CA LEU A 396 -28.48 29.91 -16.48
C LEU A 396 -28.89 28.93 -15.37
N PRO A 397 -28.61 27.63 -15.50
CA PRO A 397 -28.88 26.66 -14.43
C PRO A 397 -27.86 26.80 -13.28
N PRO A 398 -28.14 26.24 -12.09
CA PRO A 398 -27.14 26.07 -11.04
C PRO A 398 -25.91 25.32 -11.60
N ALA A 399 -24.73 25.88 -11.41
CA ALA A 399 -23.48 25.40 -11.98
C ALA A 399 -22.55 24.89 -10.88
N ILE A 400 -21.77 23.86 -11.21
CA ILE A 400 -20.71 23.33 -10.36
C ILE A 400 -19.40 23.56 -11.10
N SER A 401 -18.46 24.23 -10.43
CA SER A 401 -17.10 24.39 -10.95
C SER A 401 -16.23 23.23 -10.50
N ILE A 402 -15.65 22.52 -11.47
CA ILE A 402 -14.61 21.54 -11.24
C ILE A 402 -13.29 22.16 -11.71
N SER A 403 -12.57 22.75 -10.77
CA SER A 403 -11.27 23.39 -11.02
C SER A 403 -10.11 22.53 -10.51
N GLN A 404 -8.91 22.75 -11.03
CA GLN A 404 -7.67 22.14 -10.51
C GLN A 404 -7.20 22.76 -9.17
N LYS A 405 -8.13 23.12 -8.27
CA LYS A 405 -7.75 23.57 -6.92
C LYS A 405 -7.12 22.38 -6.19
N ASN A 406 -5.97 22.62 -5.56
CA ASN A 406 -5.27 21.60 -4.79
C ASN A 406 -6.20 21.10 -3.67
N ILE A 407 -6.43 19.80 -3.63
CA ILE A 407 -7.10 19.15 -2.51
C ILE A 407 -6.22 19.41 -1.27
N VAL A 408 -6.78 20.10 -0.28
CA VAL A 408 -6.09 20.36 0.99
C VAL A 408 -5.71 19.02 1.61
N ARG A 409 -4.42 18.81 1.84
CA ARG A 409 -3.90 17.56 2.42
C ARG A 409 -4.22 17.55 3.91
N ASN A 410 -5.29 16.85 4.28
CA ASN A 410 -5.55 16.47 5.66
C ASN A 410 -5.10 15.01 5.86
N PRO A 411 -4.23 14.69 6.83
CA PRO A 411 -3.74 13.34 7.06
C PRO A 411 -4.84 12.32 7.38
N ARG A 412 -6.02 12.79 7.83
CA ARG A 412 -7.20 11.95 8.09
C ARG A 412 -8.18 11.87 6.90
N SER A 413 -7.86 12.53 5.78
CA SER A 413 -8.65 12.44 4.57
C SER A 413 -8.01 11.45 3.60
N THR A 414 -8.77 10.43 3.25
CA THR A 414 -8.40 9.43 2.26
C THR A 414 -9.26 9.59 1.01
N VAL A 415 -8.93 8.88 -0.07
CA VAL A 415 -9.79 8.79 -1.25
C VAL A 415 -11.20 8.32 -0.87
N GLY A 416 -11.29 7.34 0.04
CA GLY A 416 -12.57 6.80 0.50
C GLY A 416 -13.44 7.82 1.24
N THR A 417 -12.84 8.71 2.04
CA THR A 417 -13.59 9.77 2.73
C THR A 417 -13.96 10.92 1.81
N ILE A 418 -13.14 11.23 0.79
CA ILE A 418 -13.44 12.32 -0.16
C ILE A 418 -14.55 11.93 -1.14
N THR A 419 -14.68 10.63 -1.41
CA THR A 419 -15.68 10.09 -2.36
C THR A 419 -16.94 9.56 -1.67
N ASP A 420 -17.05 9.69 -0.34
CA ASP A 420 -18.10 9.11 0.51
C ASP A 420 -18.27 7.57 0.41
N ILE A 421 -17.40 6.89 -0.35
CA ILE A 421 -17.37 5.42 -0.45
C ILE A 421 -17.10 4.81 0.92
N TYR A 422 -16.25 5.44 1.73
CA TYR A 422 -15.94 4.93 3.06
C TYR A 422 -17.17 4.97 4.00
N ASP A 423 -18.03 5.99 3.92
CA ASP A 423 -19.24 6.03 4.73
C ASP A 423 -20.27 4.98 4.27
N CYS A 424 -20.33 4.71 2.97
CA CYS A 424 -21.11 3.59 2.44
C CYS A 424 -20.58 2.25 2.99
N LEU A 425 -19.25 2.06 3.00
CA LEU A 425 -18.62 0.86 3.57
C LEU A 425 -18.90 0.73 5.06
N ARG A 426 -18.74 1.80 5.85
CA ARG A 426 -19.04 1.78 7.30
C ARG A 426 -20.47 1.32 7.58
N THR A 427 -21.42 1.86 6.81
CA THR A 427 -22.84 1.48 6.91
C THR A 427 -23.04 0.02 6.52
N LEU A 428 -22.48 -0.40 5.38
CA LEU A 428 -22.55 -1.78 4.91
C LEU A 428 -22.02 -2.77 5.96
N PHE A 429 -20.82 -2.53 6.47
CA PHE A 429 -20.17 -3.39 7.46
C PHE A 429 -20.94 -3.41 8.80
N SER A 430 -21.61 -2.33 9.19
CA SER A 430 -22.46 -2.36 10.39
C SER A 430 -23.75 -3.18 10.23
N ILE A 431 -24.28 -3.29 9.01
CA ILE A 431 -25.55 -3.98 8.76
C ILE A 431 -25.33 -5.46 8.48
N ILE A 432 -24.37 -5.79 7.62
CA ILE A 432 -24.15 -7.17 7.15
C ILE A 432 -22.85 -7.80 7.64
N GLY A 433 -21.99 -7.04 8.32
CA GLY A 433 -20.69 -7.52 8.77
C GLY A 433 -20.83 -8.60 9.83
N VAL A 434 -20.30 -9.80 9.55
CA VAL A 434 -20.18 -10.85 10.55
C VAL A 434 -18.98 -10.55 11.44
N ARG A 435 -19.27 -10.27 12.71
CA ARG A 435 -18.24 -10.01 13.71
C ARG A 435 -17.57 -11.30 14.15
N HIS A 436 -16.26 -11.24 14.38
CA HIS A 436 -15.49 -12.34 14.95
C HIS A 436 -14.78 -11.91 16.23
N CYS A 437 -14.63 -12.84 17.17
CA CYS A 437 -13.85 -12.59 18.38
C CYS A 437 -12.35 -12.43 18.03
N PRO A 438 -11.69 -11.34 18.43
CA PRO A 438 -10.25 -11.17 18.17
C PRO A 438 -9.38 -12.19 18.93
N ASN A 439 -9.88 -12.75 20.05
CA ASN A 439 -9.12 -13.72 20.84
C ASN A 439 -9.26 -15.16 20.32
N CYS A 440 -10.44 -15.57 19.85
CA CYS A 440 -10.71 -16.98 19.52
C CYS A 440 -11.29 -17.24 18.13
N GLY A 441 -11.64 -16.21 17.37
CA GLY A 441 -12.08 -16.31 15.97
C GLY A 441 -13.47 -16.85 15.70
N ASN A 442 -14.22 -17.16 16.75
CA ASN A 442 -15.63 -17.54 16.59
C ASN A 442 -16.44 -16.31 16.15
N ALA A 443 -17.35 -16.54 15.21
CA ALA A 443 -18.34 -15.55 14.83
C ALA A 443 -19.27 -15.23 16.00
N ILE A 444 -19.59 -13.95 16.15
CA ILE A 444 -20.45 -13.40 17.20
C ILE A 444 -21.62 -12.72 16.52
N LEU A 445 -22.80 -13.30 16.67
CA LEU A 445 -24.04 -12.79 16.10
C LEU A 445 -25.06 -12.61 17.23
N PRO A 446 -25.07 -11.45 17.91
CA PRO A 446 -26.12 -11.15 18.87
C PRO A 446 -27.44 -10.98 18.10
N LEU A 447 -28.45 -11.73 18.49
CA LEU A 447 -29.81 -11.63 17.98
C LEU A 447 -30.71 -11.15 19.10
N ASN A 448 -31.76 -10.42 18.79
CA ASN A 448 -32.81 -10.19 19.78
C ASN A 448 -33.62 -11.48 20.00
N THR A 449 -34.37 -11.57 21.10
CA THR A 449 -35.12 -12.79 21.46
C THR A 449 -36.12 -13.19 20.38
N ASP A 450 -36.78 -12.21 19.75
CA ASP A 450 -37.77 -12.46 18.69
C ASP A 450 -37.11 -12.98 17.41
N GLU A 451 -35.92 -12.49 17.05
CA GLU A 451 -35.13 -12.98 15.93
C GLU A 451 -34.72 -14.44 16.13
N ILE A 452 -34.34 -14.83 17.35
CA ILE A 452 -34.05 -16.23 17.70
C ILE A 452 -35.30 -17.09 17.46
N ILE A 453 -36.45 -16.65 17.99
CA ILE A 453 -37.73 -17.35 17.83
C ILE A 453 -38.09 -17.48 16.35
N GLN A 454 -38.09 -16.39 15.60
CA GLN A 454 -38.42 -16.35 14.16
C GLN A 454 -37.47 -17.21 13.34
N THR A 455 -36.19 -17.24 13.71
CA THR A 455 -35.18 -18.10 13.06
C THR A 455 -35.52 -19.57 13.23
N LEU A 456 -35.91 -19.99 14.44
CA LEU A 456 -36.28 -21.38 14.72
C LEU A 456 -37.63 -21.76 14.09
N LEU A 457 -38.56 -20.81 13.95
CA LEU A 457 -39.84 -21.02 13.28
C LEU A 457 -39.71 -21.22 11.75
N LYS A 458 -38.61 -20.76 11.13
CA LYS A 458 -38.33 -21.00 9.69
C LYS A 458 -37.93 -22.44 9.36
N LEU A 459 -37.66 -23.27 10.38
CA LEU A 459 -37.28 -24.67 10.20
C LEU A 459 -38.45 -25.49 9.65
N VAL A 460 -38.14 -26.62 9.01
CA VAL A 460 -39.17 -27.55 8.49
C VAL A 460 -40.04 -28.09 9.65
N PRO A 461 -41.39 -28.10 9.52
CA PRO A 461 -42.27 -28.73 10.50
C PRO A 461 -41.91 -30.19 10.78
N GLY A 462 -42.02 -30.60 12.05
CA GLY A 462 -41.58 -31.92 12.52
C GLY A 462 -40.10 -31.98 12.98
N THR A 463 -39.37 -30.87 12.88
CA THR A 463 -38.01 -30.76 13.44
C THR A 463 -38.05 -30.78 14.97
N LEU A 464 -37.21 -31.62 15.59
CA LEU A 464 -37.04 -31.65 17.04
C LEU A 464 -35.98 -30.63 17.46
N ILE A 465 -36.36 -29.72 18.36
CA ILE A 465 -35.52 -28.65 18.88
C ILE A 465 -35.28 -28.93 20.37
N LYS A 466 -34.01 -29.05 20.76
CA LYS A 466 -33.58 -29.16 22.16
C LYS A 466 -32.93 -27.85 22.58
N ILE A 467 -33.41 -27.23 23.67
CA ILE A 467 -32.96 -25.91 24.14
C ILE A 467 -32.30 -26.08 25.51
N GLU A 468 -31.07 -25.62 25.65
CA GLU A 468 -30.24 -25.75 26.86
C GLU A 468 -29.61 -24.40 27.20
N PRO A 469 -29.50 -24.00 28.47
CA PRO A 469 -28.82 -22.77 28.86
C PRO A 469 -27.30 -22.92 28.73
N PHE A 470 -26.61 -21.81 28.46
CA PHE A 470 -25.16 -21.79 28.37
C PHE A 470 -24.51 -21.92 29.77
N LYS A 471 -23.61 -22.92 29.95
CA LYS A 471 -22.83 -23.18 31.19
C LYS A 471 -23.66 -23.24 32.49
N ALA A 472 -24.93 -23.64 32.44
CA ALA A 472 -25.77 -23.81 33.63
C ALA A 472 -26.32 -25.24 33.73
N ASN A 473 -26.25 -25.84 34.92
CA ASN A 473 -26.94 -27.10 35.23
C ASN A 473 -28.43 -26.78 35.47
N ALA A 474 -29.21 -26.77 34.40
CA ALA A 474 -30.60 -26.32 34.40
C ALA A 474 -31.45 -27.17 33.44
N PRO A 475 -32.80 -27.08 33.52
CA PRO A 475 -33.69 -27.92 32.73
C PRO A 475 -33.50 -27.71 31.23
N CYS A 476 -33.49 -28.82 30.50
CA CYS A 476 -33.47 -28.86 29.06
C CYS A 476 -34.90 -28.91 28.54
N TYR A 477 -35.29 -27.98 27.69
CA TYR A 477 -36.57 -28.01 27.00
C TYR A 477 -36.48 -28.76 25.68
N LYS A 478 -37.49 -29.56 25.36
CA LYS A 478 -37.63 -30.21 24.05
C LYS A 478 -38.92 -29.73 23.41
N TYR A 479 -38.83 -29.28 22.16
CA TYR A 479 -39.94 -28.73 21.41
C TYR A 479 -39.98 -29.36 20.01
N LEU A 480 -41.14 -29.91 19.63
CA LEU A 480 -41.36 -30.46 18.29
C LEU A 480 -42.10 -29.42 17.46
N LEU A 481 -41.51 -28.99 16.35
CA LEU A 481 -42.09 -27.92 15.52
C LEU A 481 -43.43 -28.37 14.90
N PRO A 482 -44.57 -27.71 15.18
CA PRO A 482 -45.89 -28.16 14.74
C PRO A 482 -46.12 -27.95 13.23
N LYS A 483 -47.04 -28.73 12.64
CA LYS A 483 -47.42 -28.61 11.21
C LYS A 483 -48.33 -27.42 10.89
N LYS A 484 -48.99 -26.82 11.88
CA LYS A 484 -49.84 -25.62 11.76
C LYS A 484 -49.38 -24.58 12.78
N ASN A 485 -49.46 -23.29 12.43
CA ASN A 485 -49.21 -22.16 13.32
C ASN A 485 -50.32 -22.06 14.38
N THR A 486 -50.29 -22.93 15.38
CA THR A 486 -50.94 -22.69 16.67
C THR A 486 -50.12 -21.66 17.46
N SER A 487 -50.73 -21.01 18.47
CA SER A 487 -50.05 -20.01 19.31
C SER A 487 -48.69 -20.51 19.80
N ASN A 488 -47.62 -19.89 19.31
CA ASN A 488 -46.23 -20.31 19.54
C ASN A 488 -45.68 -19.78 20.87
N ASP A 489 -46.56 -19.40 21.81
CA ASP A 489 -46.21 -18.78 23.09
C ASP A 489 -45.28 -19.69 23.90
N LEU A 490 -45.49 -21.02 23.83
CA LEU A 490 -44.67 -22.00 24.54
C LEU A 490 -43.18 -22.00 24.11
N LEU A 491 -42.89 -21.87 22.82
CA LEU A 491 -41.50 -21.80 22.33
C LEU A 491 -40.84 -20.48 22.77
N SER A 492 -41.60 -19.39 22.71
CA SER A 492 -41.18 -18.08 23.21
C SER A 492 -40.80 -18.16 24.69
N ASP A 493 -41.64 -18.79 25.51
CA ASP A 493 -41.43 -18.89 26.95
C ASP A 493 -40.19 -19.73 27.28
N TYR A 494 -40.02 -20.88 26.62
CA TYR A 494 -38.82 -21.70 26.78
C TYR A 494 -37.53 -20.93 26.42
N ILE A 495 -37.54 -20.15 25.34
CA ILE A 495 -36.37 -19.38 24.92
C ILE A 495 -36.09 -18.25 25.92
N LYS A 496 -37.11 -17.48 26.33
CA LYS A 496 -36.97 -16.38 27.29
C LYS A 496 -36.44 -16.86 28.64
N GLU A 497 -36.99 -17.94 29.17
CA GLU A 497 -36.56 -18.51 30.44
C GLU A 497 -35.12 -19.03 30.36
N THR A 498 -34.81 -19.78 29.30
CA THR A 498 -33.48 -20.37 29.13
C THR A 498 -32.40 -19.30 28.90
N LEU A 499 -32.71 -18.23 28.14
CA LEU A 499 -31.82 -17.08 27.98
C LEU A 499 -31.54 -16.39 29.32
N LYS A 500 -32.57 -16.24 30.18
CA LYS A 500 -32.40 -15.65 31.52
C LYS A 500 -31.45 -16.47 32.38
N ILE A 501 -31.59 -17.81 32.36
CA ILE A 501 -30.71 -18.74 33.09
C ILE A 501 -29.29 -18.71 32.52
N GLY A 502 -29.15 -18.75 31.19
CA GLY A 502 -27.86 -18.73 30.48
C GLY A 502 -27.23 -17.34 30.36
N LYS A 503 -27.73 -16.34 31.10
CA LYS A 503 -27.26 -14.94 31.09
C LYS A 503 -27.12 -14.36 29.68
N GLY A 504 -28.12 -14.60 28.83
CA GLY A 504 -28.18 -14.11 27.46
C GLY A 504 -27.61 -15.04 26.39
N ALA A 505 -27.27 -16.29 26.72
CA ALA A 505 -26.89 -17.31 25.73
C ALA A 505 -27.53 -18.68 25.97
N ILE A 506 -27.86 -19.37 24.88
CA ILE A 506 -28.45 -20.70 24.88
C ILE A 506 -27.82 -21.58 23.80
N TYR A 507 -27.79 -22.88 24.03
CA TYR A 507 -27.55 -23.87 23.02
C TYR A 507 -28.87 -24.43 22.48
N VAL A 508 -28.97 -24.52 21.16
CA VAL A 508 -30.08 -25.16 20.48
C VAL A 508 -29.54 -26.34 19.68
N THR A 509 -30.01 -27.55 19.96
CA THR A 509 -29.67 -28.75 19.20
C THR A 509 -30.83 -29.12 18.28
N ILE A 510 -30.55 -29.22 16.98
CA ILE A 510 -31.54 -29.57 15.94
C ILE A 510 -31.42 -31.07 15.62
N ASN A 511 -32.52 -31.81 15.72
CA ASN A 511 -32.62 -33.25 15.44
C ASN A 511 -31.54 -34.10 16.12
N ASN A 512 -31.12 -33.71 17.33
CA ASN A 512 -30.04 -34.34 18.10
C ASN A 512 -28.67 -34.44 17.39
N LYS A 513 -28.43 -33.63 16.36
CA LYS A 513 -27.17 -33.64 15.60
C LYS A 513 -26.42 -32.32 15.73
N ASP A 514 -27.04 -31.24 15.26
CA ASP A 514 -26.37 -29.96 15.07
C ASP A 514 -26.62 -29.06 16.29
N LYS A 515 -25.58 -28.81 17.11
CA LYS A 515 -25.64 -27.96 18.31
C LYS A 515 -25.14 -26.55 18.00
N ILE A 516 -26.02 -25.57 18.15
CA ILE A 516 -25.82 -24.17 17.73
C ILE A 516 -25.90 -23.27 18.96
N LEU A 517 -24.96 -22.34 19.11
CA LEU A 517 -25.02 -21.30 20.14
C LEU A 517 -25.82 -20.10 19.61
N PHE A 518 -26.82 -19.67 20.37
CA PHE A 518 -27.53 -18.41 20.17
C PHE A 518 -27.23 -17.48 21.35
N GLN A 519 -27.08 -16.19 21.09
CA GLN A 519 -26.79 -15.19 22.11
C GLN A 519 -27.48 -13.85 21.83
N THR A 520 -27.76 -13.09 22.88
CA THR A 520 -28.38 -11.76 22.81
C THR A 520 -27.43 -10.64 23.25
N THR A 521 -26.25 -10.98 23.76
CA THR A 521 -25.27 -10.03 24.29
C THR A 521 -24.06 -9.88 23.37
N GLN A 522 -23.35 -8.76 23.50
CA GLN A 522 -22.11 -8.47 22.76
C GLN A 522 -20.87 -9.12 23.42
N MET A 523 -21.00 -10.35 23.92
CA MET A 523 -19.92 -11.10 24.56
C MET A 523 -19.59 -12.36 23.79
N CYS A 524 -18.30 -12.70 23.70
CA CYS A 524 -17.87 -13.99 23.19
C CYS A 524 -18.01 -15.05 24.29
N TYR A 525 -19.03 -15.89 24.26
CA TYR A 525 -19.22 -16.94 25.27
C TYR A 525 -18.16 -18.06 25.22
N HIS A 526 -17.31 -18.09 24.19
CA HIS A 526 -16.19 -19.05 24.12
C HIS A 526 -14.99 -18.67 24.98
N CYS A 527 -14.68 -17.37 25.10
CA CYS A 527 -13.49 -16.88 25.80
C CYS A 527 -13.78 -15.65 26.70
N ASP A 528 -15.05 -15.36 26.94
CA ASP A 528 -15.58 -14.30 27.81
C ASP A 528 -15.11 -12.87 27.45
N HIS A 529 -14.68 -12.66 26.19
CA HIS A 529 -14.28 -11.34 25.69
C HIS A 529 -15.50 -10.47 25.42
N ILE A 530 -15.54 -9.26 25.97
CA ILE A 530 -16.61 -8.28 25.78
C ILE A 530 -16.29 -7.43 24.56
N LEU A 531 -17.29 -7.14 23.73
CA LEU A 531 -17.12 -6.35 22.54
C LEU A 531 -18.14 -5.21 22.44
N PHE A 532 -17.79 -4.12 21.78
CA PHE A 532 -18.64 -2.92 21.61
C PHE A 532 -19.81 -3.14 20.64
N GLU A 533 -20.86 -2.34 20.67
CA GLU A 533 -21.93 -2.45 19.67
C GLU A 533 -21.40 -2.18 18.24
N LEU A 534 -21.97 -2.89 17.26
CA LEU A 534 -21.60 -2.74 15.85
C LEU A 534 -22.43 -1.65 15.22
N THR A 535 -21.87 -0.45 15.12
CA THR A 535 -22.54 0.71 14.49
C THR A 535 -21.65 1.25 13.38
N PRO A 536 -22.16 2.08 12.46
CA PRO A 536 -21.31 2.73 11.46
C PRO A 536 -20.17 3.54 12.08
N SER A 537 -20.33 4.05 13.31
CA SER A 537 -19.28 4.81 14.01
C SER A 537 -18.13 3.91 14.44
N THR A 538 -18.38 2.63 14.77
CA THR A 538 -17.38 1.62 15.13
C THR A 538 -16.37 1.36 14.02
N PHE A 539 -16.75 1.63 12.76
CA PHE A 539 -15.87 1.45 11.61
C PHE A 539 -15.11 2.72 11.24
N SER A 540 -15.32 3.84 11.94
CA SER A 540 -14.66 5.11 11.65
C SER A 540 -13.30 5.19 12.35
N PHE A 541 -12.23 5.39 11.57
CA PHE A 541 -10.91 5.72 12.14
C PHE A 541 -10.83 7.15 12.68
N ASN A 542 -11.85 7.98 12.46
CA ASN A 542 -11.92 9.35 13.00
C ASN A 542 -12.68 9.43 14.34
N ASN A 543 -13.38 8.37 14.75
CA ASN A 543 -14.13 8.33 16.00
C ASN A 543 -13.22 7.86 17.15
N ALA A 544 -13.22 8.58 18.27
CA ALA A 544 -12.35 8.30 19.41
C ALA A 544 -12.54 6.92 20.04
N GLU A 545 -13.76 6.42 20.02
CA GLU A 545 -14.08 5.13 20.63
C GLU A 545 -13.64 3.93 19.78
N SER A 546 -13.39 4.15 18.49
CA SER A 546 -13.08 3.08 17.52
C SER A 546 -11.77 3.28 16.77
N MET A 547 -11.15 4.46 16.87
CA MET A 547 -9.85 4.70 16.27
C MET A 547 -8.79 3.84 16.94
N CYS A 548 -7.79 3.44 16.17
CA CYS A 548 -6.65 2.73 16.74
C CYS A 548 -6.00 3.61 17.83
N PRO A 549 -5.86 3.12 19.08
CA PRO A 549 -5.33 3.92 20.20
C PRO A 549 -3.83 4.19 20.08
N VAL A 550 -3.13 3.45 19.22
CA VAL A 550 -1.69 3.61 18.99
C VAL A 550 -1.39 4.79 18.07
N CYS A 551 -2.16 4.93 16.99
CA CYS A 551 -1.94 5.97 15.98
C CYS A 551 -3.01 7.07 15.97
N ASN A 552 -3.99 7.03 16.89
CA ASN A 552 -5.13 7.93 16.94
C ASN A 552 -5.82 8.09 15.57
N GLY A 553 -6.01 6.96 14.89
CA GLY A 553 -6.70 6.90 13.60
C GLY A 553 -5.90 7.39 12.39
N LEU A 554 -4.64 7.78 12.56
CA LEU A 554 -3.80 8.29 11.47
C LEU A 554 -3.26 7.17 10.57
N GLY A 555 -3.25 5.92 11.05
CA GLY A 555 -2.62 4.80 10.35
C GLY A 555 -1.09 4.85 10.33
N ILE A 556 -0.49 5.90 10.92
CA ILE A 556 0.94 6.11 11.10
C ILE A 556 1.21 6.52 12.55
N THR A 557 2.28 6.03 13.16
CA THR A 557 2.66 6.43 14.51
C THR A 557 3.52 7.67 14.44
N GLN A 558 2.99 8.81 14.89
CA GLN A 558 3.86 9.93 15.29
C GLN A 558 4.61 9.47 16.55
N PHE A 559 5.89 9.14 16.42
CA PHE A 559 6.73 9.05 17.60
C PHE A 559 6.80 10.45 18.20
N ASN A 560 6.01 10.68 19.24
CA ASN A 560 6.13 11.86 20.10
C ASN A 560 7.51 11.78 20.77
N TYR A 561 8.42 12.65 20.35
CA TYR A 561 9.59 13.01 21.14
C TYR A 561 9.09 13.74 22.40
N MET A 562 9.28 13.11 23.57
CA MET A 562 9.50 13.83 24.82
C MET A 562 11.01 13.98 25.02
#